data_AF-A0AAP1CC35-F1
#
_entry.id   AF-A0AAP1CC35-F1
#
_cell.length_a   1.000
_cell.length_b   1.000
_cell.length_c   1.000
_cell.angle_alpha   90.00
_cell.angle_beta   90.00
_cell.angle_gamma   90.00
#
_symmetry.space_group_name_H-M   'P 1'
#
loop_
_entity.id
_entity.type
_entity.pdbx_description
1 polymer ?
#
loop_
_entity_poly.entity_id
_entity_poly.type
_entity_poly.pdbx_seq_one_letter_code
_entity_poly.pdbx_strand_id
1 'polypeptide(L)'
;MFAKELVANSMLLGYGPFSIFSHIEFLTSSQILTPLINSTNPPLWTLHLEFWGSIVVLAAAFIVRSFPKIVARFAILVIFVTAGTSFLSLFMLGFVVYQVVHTGNLRASLLNSAVGLTMLAGGILLAFIPLEHQFQQILDVTNRVPVMRAINAFQLECQVSAVFIFLGVLFCKGARDLLSSRIPQWLGKISFSLYLTHFAILLTLGCAVFSWAQPFGYMTAVIASTSIGLTASLLIAVPFYKYVDRTSIRISRRVAQYRHHGSPVNRQSMER
;
A
#
# COMPACT_ATOMS: atom_id res chain seq x y z
N MET A 1 9.18 10.83 -23.51
CA MET A 1 8.21 9.83 -23.00
C MET A 1 8.65 9.25 -21.66
N PHE A 2 9.84 8.64 -21.57
CA PHE A 2 10.37 8.01 -20.36
C PHE A 2 10.47 8.92 -19.11
N ALA A 3 10.97 10.15 -19.24
CA ALA A 3 11.05 11.09 -18.11
C ALA A 3 9.67 11.50 -17.56
N LYS A 4 8.66 11.63 -18.43
CA LYS A 4 7.25 11.90 -18.05
C LYS A 4 6.66 10.71 -17.30
N GLU A 5 6.99 9.48 -17.71
CA GLU A 5 6.57 8.27 -17.01
C GLU A 5 7.20 8.18 -15.61
N LEU A 6 8.52 8.35 -15.53
CA LEU A 6 9.28 8.17 -14.29
C LEU A 6 8.95 9.20 -13.21
N VAL A 7 8.68 10.46 -13.57
CA VAL A 7 8.49 11.54 -12.58
C VAL A 7 7.02 11.95 -12.46
N ALA A 8 6.31 12.09 -13.57
CA ALA A 8 4.95 12.61 -13.54
C ALA A 8 3.91 11.50 -13.36
N ASN A 9 3.98 10.39 -14.10
CA ASN A 9 2.93 9.35 -14.01
C ASN A 9 3.13 8.38 -12.86
N SER A 10 4.35 7.89 -12.62
CA SER A 10 4.63 6.93 -11.54
C SER A 10 4.21 7.42 -10.16
N MET A 11 4.34 8.74 -9.91
CA MET A 11 4.19 9.33 -8.59
C MET A 11 3.02 10.31 -8.53
N LEU A 12 2.89 11.25 -9.49
CA LEU A 12 1.92 12.33 -9.39
C LEU A 12 0.58 12.01 -10.06
N LEU A 13 0.58 11.59 -11.32
CA LEU A 13 -0.63 11.48 -12.15
C LEU A 13 -1.24 10.07 -12.14
N GLY A 14 -0.48 9.03 -11.82
CA GLY A 14 -0.94 7.65 -11.82
C GLY A 14 -1.09 7.05 -13.23
N TYR A 15 -1.74 5.88 -13.29
CA TYR A 15 -1.94 5.14 -14.54
C TYR A 15 -3.41 4.78 -14.73
N GLY A 16 -3.98 5.16 -15.87
CA GLY A 16 -5.36 4.86 -16.27
C GLY A 16 -6.38 4.95 -15.11
N PRO A 17 -7.13 3.87 -14.82
CA PRO A 17 -8.16 3.87 -13.77
C PRO A 17 -7.60 3.89 -12.34
N PHE A 18 -6.28 3.66 -12.16
CA PHE A 18 -5.61 3.70 -10.85
C PHE A 18 -5.21 5.12 -10.45
N SER A 19 -5.38 6.11 -11.33
CA SER A 19 -5.16 7.52 -11.01
C SER A 19 -6.27 8.06 -10.10
N ILE A 20 -5.90 8.78 -9.04
CA ILE A 20 -6.87 9.53 -8.22
C ILE A 20 -7.57 10.64 -9.00
N PHE A 21 -6.96 11.09 -10.11
CA PHE A 21 -7.46 12.16 -10.97
C PHE A 21 -8.33 11.65 -12.12
N SER A 22 -8.55 10.33 -12.20
CA SER A 22 -9.40 9.72 -13.24
C SER A 22 -10.83 10.28 -13.27
N HIS A 23 -11.31 10.80 -12.15
CA HIS A 23 -12.65 11.41 -12.01
C HIS A 23 -12.71 12.90 -12.38
N ILE A 24 -11.58 13.56 -12.65
CA ILE A 24 -11.52 15.00 -12.97
C ILE A 24 -11.28 15.18 -14.47
N GLU A 25 -12.37 15.31 -15.22
CA GLU A 25 -12.38 15.44 -16.70
C GLU A 25 -11.47 16.56 -17.23
N PHE A 26 -11.33 17.65 -16.46
CA PHE A 26 -10.46 18.77 -16.80
C PHE A 26 -8.96 18.38 -16.85
N LEU A 27 -8.50 17.51 -15.96
CA LEU A 27 -7.09 17.08 -15.89
C LEU A 27 -6.79 16.02 -16.95
N THR A 28 -7.73 15.11 -17.20
CA THR A 28 -7.61 14.07 -18.22
C THR A 28 -7.73 14.58 -19.66
N SER A 29 -8.23 15.80 -19.89
CA SER A 29 -8.35 16.39 -21.23
C SER A 29 -7.07 17.04 -21.77
N SER A 30 -6.04 17.24 -20.95
CA SER A 30 -4.80 17.89 -21.39
C SER A 30 -3.71 16.88 -21.80
N GLN A 31 -3.06 17.07 -22.95
CA GLN A 31 -1.99 16.18 -23.44
C GLN A 31 -0.81 16.01 -22.46
N ILE A 32 -0.64 16.95 -21.52
CA ILE A 32 0.43 16.96 -20.54
C ILE A 32 0.03 16.17 -19.28
N LEU A 33 -1.22 16.27 -18.82
CA LEU A 33 -1.68 15.65 -17.57
C LEU A 33 -2.45 14.34 -17.76
N THR A 34 -2.64 13.88 -19.01
CA THR A 34 -3.18 12.55 -19.30
C THR A 34 -2.35 11.45 -18.63
N PRO A 35 -2.97 10.63 -17.75
CA PRO A 35 -2.33 9.45 -17.18
C PRO A 35 -1.96 8.47 -18.30
N LEU A 36 -0.78 7.86 -18.19
CA LEU A 36 -0.41 6.77 -19.08
C LEU A 36 -1.29 5.55 -18.81
N ILE A 37 -1.65 4.82 -19.88
CA ILE A 37 -2.49 3.62 -19.75
C ILE A 37 -1.65 2.44 -19.23
N ASN A 38 -0.41 2.33 -19.68
CA ASN A 38 0.50 1.24 -19.34
C ASN A 38 1.77 1.77 -18.68
N SER A 39 2.27 1.03 -17.69
CA SER A 39 3.58 1.24 -17.09
C SER A 39 4.58 0.25 -17.67
N THR A 40 5.79 0.70 -17.97
CA THR A 40 6.93 -0.15 -18.36
C THR A 40 7.34 -1.11 -17.25
N ASN A 41 7.12 -0.72 -15.99
CA ASN A 41 7.24 -1.58 -14.82
C ASN A 41 5.88 -1.60 -14.12
N PRO A 42 5.02 -2.60 -14.38
CA PRO A 42 3.66 -2.67 -13.84
C PRO A 42 3.57 -2.34 -12.35
N PRO A 43 4.39 -2.89 -11.44
CA PRO A 43 4.47 -2.48 -10.04
C PRO A 43 4.45 -0.97 -9.73
N LEU A 44 4.91 -0.08 -10.63
CA LEU A 44 4.92 1.36 -10.39
C LEU A 44 3.54 2.00 -10.15
N TRP A 45 2.43 1.31 -10.46
CA TRP A 45 1.10 1.89 -10.25
C TRP A 45 0.79 2.17 -8.77
N THR A 46 1.35 1.39 -7.83
CA THR A 46 1.06 1.60 -6.38
C THR A 46 1.77 2.81 -5.82
N LEU A 47 2.91 3.22 -6.39
CA LEU A 47 3.69 4.39 -5.91
C LEU A 47 2.86 5.67 -5.90
N HIS A 48 2.02 5.86 -6.91
CA HIS A 48 1.10 6.98 -6.99
C HIS A 48 0.12 6.99 -5.80
N LEU A 49 -0.47 5.84 -5.50
CA LEU A 49 -1.42 5.70 -4.40
C LEU A 49 -0.74 5.81 -3.03
N GLU A 50 0.47 5.27 -2.88
CA GLU A 50 1.28 5.36 -1.67
C GLU A 50 1.67 6.81 -1.34
N PHE A 51 2.02 7.58 -2.37
CA PHE A 51 2.34 9.00 -2.24
C PHE A 51 1.12 9.81 -1.76
N TRP A 52 -0.01 9.71 -2.47
CA TRP A 52 -1.22 10.45 -2.11
C TRP A 52 -1.86 9.97 -0.81
N GLY A 53 -1.82 8.66 -0.55
CA GLY A 53 -2.23 8.08 0.73
C GLY A 53 -1.43 8.64 1.90
N SER A 54 -0.11 8.76 1.74
CA SER A 54 0.76 9.38 2.76
C SER A 54 0.44 10.85 2.98
N ILE A 55 0.19 11.63 1.90
CA ILE A 55 -0.23 13.04 2.01
C ILE A 55 -1.53 13.16 2.81
N VAL A 56 -2.50 12.30 2.54
CA VAL A 56 -3.80 12.31 3.22
C VAL A 56 -3.67 11.95 4.69
N VAL A 57 -2.83 10.96 5.05
CA VAL A 57 -2.54 10.63 6.45
C VAL A 57 -1.84 11.79 7.16
N LEU A 58 -0.87 12.44 6.51
CA LEU A 58 -0.20 13.62 7.07
C LEU A 58 -1.15 14.80 7.26
N ALA A 59 -2.04 15.04 6.30
CA ALA A 59 -3.08 16.05 6.42
C ALA A 59 -4.05 15.73 7.56
N ALA A 60 -4.50 14.47 7.70
CA ALA A 60 -5.34 14.04 8.80
C ALA A 60 -4.64 14.23 10.16
N ALA A 61 -3.36 13.87 10.27
CA ALA A 61 -2.57 14.10 11.47
C ALA A 61 -2.42 15.59 11.80
N PHE A 62 -2.15 16.43 10.80
CA PHE A 62 -2.10 17.89 10.96
C PHE A 62 -3.43 18.46 11.43
N ILE A 63 -4.54 18.00 10.86
CA ILE A 63 -5.89 18.45 11.22
C ILE A 63 -6.21 18.10 12.67
N VAL A 64 -5.96 16.85 13.08
CA VAL A 64 -6.18 16.40 14.47
C VAL A 64 -5.35 17.19 15.47
N ARG A 65 -4.14 17.58 15.09
CA ARG A 65 -3.25 18.36 15.95
C ARG A 65 -3.64 19.85 16.03
N SER A 66 -4.14 20.42 14.95
CA SER A 66 -4.29 21.88 14.81
C SER A 66 -5.69 22.40 15.11
N PHE A 67 -6.71 21.54 15.02
CA PHE A 67 -8.11 21.94 15.16
C PHE A 67 -8.79 21.27 16.37
N PRO A 68 -9.87 21.87 16.91
CA PRO A 68 -10.63 21.25 17.99
C PRO A 68 -11.20 19.89 17.58
N LYS A 69 -11.35 18.98 18.57
CA LYS A 69 -11.71 17.57 18.36
C LYS A 69 -12.93 17.36 17.47
N ILE A 70 -13.95 18.23 17.57
CA ILE A 70 -15.18 18.12 16.78
C ILE A 70 -14.91 18.40 15.29
N VAL A 71 -14.15 19.45 14.99
CA VAL A 71 -13.77 19.82 13.62
C VAL A 71 -12.85 18.75 13.03
N ALA A 72 -11.89 18.24 13.81
CA ALA A 72 -11.00 17.19 13.37
C ALA A 72 -11.74 15.88 13.04
N ARG A 73 -12.68 15.44 13.89
CA ARG A 73 -13.50 14.25 13.63
C ARG A 73 -14.39 14.43 12.41
N PHE A 74 -15.01 15.60 12.27
CA PHE A 74 -15.83 15.91 11.10
C PHE A 74 -14.99 15.91 9.82
N ALA A 75 -13.81 16.54 9.82
CA ALA A 75 -12.90 16.54 8.69
C ALA A 75 -12.42 15.13 8.33
N ILE A 76 -12.07 14.28 9.31
CA ILE A 76 -11.71 12.88 9.07
C ILE A 76 -12.88 12.11 8.46
N LEU A 77 -14.11 12.31 8.96
CA LEU A 77 -15.30 11.67 8.42
C LEU A 77 -15.52 12.09 6.96
N VAL A 78 -15.39 13.39 6.65
CA VAL A 78 -15.50 13.90 5.27
C VAL A 78 -14.43 13.28 4.39
N ILE A 79 -13.17 13.23 4.83
CA ILE A 79 -12.08 12.62 4.05
C ILE A 79 -12.36 11.13 3.81
N PHE A 80 -12.83 10.41 4.83
CA PHE A 80 -13.16 8.98 4.73
C PHE A 80 -14.32 8.72 3.75
N VAL A 81 -15.40 9.50 3.85
CA VAL A 81 -16.55 9.42 2.94
C VAL A 81 -16.14 9.76 1.50
N THR A 82 -15.27 10.76 1.33
CA THR A 82 -14.76 11.16 0.00
C THR A 82 -13.87 10.07 -0.61
N ALA A 83 -12.99 9.46 0.21
CA ALA A 83 -12.14 8.34 -0.19
C ALA A 83 -12.94 7.10 -0.59
N GLY A 84 -14.14 6.91 -0.02
CA GLY A 84 -15.11 5.93 -0.48
C GLY A 84 -14.60 4.50 -0.46
N THR A 85 -14.71 3.82 -1.60
CA THR A 85 -14.19 2.44 -1.82
C THR A 85 -12.84 2.42 -2.53
N SER A 86 -12.21 3.58 -2.74
CA SER A 86 -10.86 3.62 -3.33
C SER A 86 -9.80 3.08 -2.36
N PHE A 87 -8.59 2.83 -2.87
CA PHE A 87 -7.44 2.43 -2.02
C PHE A 87 -7.11 3.45 -0.92
N LEU A 88 -7.50 4.71 -1.08
CA LEU A 88 -7.27 5.76 -0.09
C LEU A 88 -8.02 5.50 1.23
N SER A 89 -9.15 4.79 1.16
CA SER A 89 -9.92 4.40 2.33
C SER A 89 -9.12 3.51 3.29
N LEU A 90 -8.22 2.66 2.78
CA LEU A 90 -7.35 1.80 3.59
C LEU A 90 -6.35 2.61 4.44
N PHE A 91 -5.80 3.70 3.88
CA PHE A 91 -4.92 4.60 4.62
C PHE A 91 -5.66 5.28 5.78
N MET A 92 -6.88 5.74 5.51
CA MET A 92 -7.72 6.36 6.53
C MET A 92 -8.18 5.36 7.59
N LEU A 93 -8.54 4.14 7.20
CA LEU A 93 -8.86 3.05 8.13
C LEU A 93 -7.66 2.74 9.02
N GLY A 94 -6.46 2.62 8.46
CA GLY A 94 -5.23 2.44 9.22
C GLY A 94 -4.98 3.58 10.22
N PHE A 95 -5.21 4.83 9.82
CA PHE A 95 -5.11 5.99 10.71
C PHE A 95 -6.14 5.96 11.86
N VAL A 96 -7.39 5.60 11.58
CA VAL A 96 -8.44 5.44 12.60
C VAL A 96 -8.10 4.31 13.56
N VAL A 97 -7.67 3.15 13.04
CA VAL A 97 -7.22 2.02 13.87
C VAL A 97 -6.06 2.43 14.77
N TYR A 98 -5.07 3.15 14.24
CA TYR A 98 -3.96 3.69 15.02
C TYR A 98 -4.44 4.56 16.19
N GLN A 99 -5.38 5.49 15.94
CA GLN A 99 -5.93 6.34 17.00
C GLN A 99 -6.64 5.52 18.08
N VAL A 100 -7.46 4.54 17.71
CA VAL A 100 -8.17 3.67 18.66
C VAL A 100 -7.19 2.83 19.48
N VAL A 101 -6.16 2.25 18.85
CA VAL A 101 -5.14 1.45 19.53
C VAL A 101 -4.27 2.29 20.45
N HIS A 102 -3.93 3.52 20.04
CA HIS A 102 -3.07 4.39 20.83
C HIS A 102 -3.81 5.04 22.01
N THR A 103 -5.10 5.36 21.85
CA THR A 103 -5.94 5.96 22.91
C THR A 103 -6.65 4.94 23.81
N GLY A 104 -6.79 3.70 23.34
CA GLY A 104 -7.46 2.61 24.06
C GLY A 104 -6.49 1.60 24.66
N ASN A 105 -6.88 0.98 25.77
CA ASN A 105 -6.14 -0.11 26.38
C ASN A 105 -6.53 -1.45 25.72
N LEU A 106 -6.27 -1.60 24.41
CA LEU A 106 -6.43 -2.87 23.68
C LEU A 106 -5.40 -3.89 24.18
N ARG A 107 -5.55 -4.34 25.44
CA ARG A 107 -4.79 -5.45 26.00
C ARG A 107 -5.18 -6.70 25.25
N ALA A 108 -4.18 -7.43 24.78
CA ALA A 108 -4.36 -8.72 24.13
C ALA A 108 -4.92 -9.74 25.15
N SER A 109 -6.25 -9.84 25.23
CA SER A 109 -6.92 -10.94 25.91
C SER A 109 -6.83 -12.22 25.06
N LEU A 110 -6.96 -13.41 25.68
CA LEU A 110 -7.09 -14.68 24.96
C LEU A 110 -8.26 -14.64 23.97
N LEU A 111 -9.35 -13.95 24.33
CA LEU A 111 -10.51 -13.75 23.46
C LEU A 111 -10.13 -12.93 22.20
N ASN A 112 -9.21 -11.97 22.31
CA ASN A 112 -8.70 -11.21 21.17
C ASN A 112 -7.81 -12.07 20.27
N SER A 113 -7.12 -13.07 20.81
CA SER A 113 -6.27 -13.95 20.00
C SER A 113 -7.07 -14.92 19.15
N ALA A 114 -8.18 -15.46 19.67
CA ALA A 114 -9.09 -16.30 18.89
C ALA A 114 -9.80 -15.49 17.78
N VAL A 115 -10.31 -14.30 18.12
CA VAL A 115 -10.89 -13.36 17.13
C VAL A 115 -9.85 -12.97 16.08
N GLY A 116 -8.62 -12.69 16.48
CA GLY A 116 -7.54 -12.38 15.54
C GLY A 116 -7.25 -13.54 14.59
N LEU A 117 -7.25 -14.78 15.08
CA LEU A 117 -7.03 -15.96 14.25
C LEU A 117 -8.17 -16.19 13.27
N THR A 118 -9.44 -16.03 13.69
CA THR A 118 -10.59 -16.17 12.78
C THR A 118 -10.62 -15.07 11.73
N MET A 119 -10.30 -13.82 12.09
CA MET A 119 -10.15 -12.73 11.12
C MET A 119 -9.01 -12.98 10.13
N LEU A 120 -7.87 -13.47 10.62
CA LEU A 120 -6.73 -13.80 9.77
C LEU A 120 -7.06 -14.93 8.79
N ALA A 121 -7.64 -16.03 9.28
CA ALA A 121 -8.06 -17.15 8.46
C ALA A 121 -9.14 -16.73 7.45
N GLY A 122 -10.16 -15.99 7.90
CA GLY A 122 -11.22 -15.46 7.05
C GLY A 122 -10.69 -14.52 5.96
N GLY A 123 -9.79 -13.61 6.31
CA GLY A 123 -9.15 -12.71 5.35
C GLY A 123 -8.31 -13.46 4.31
N ILE A 124 -7.54 -14.47 4.74
CA ILE A 124 -6.79 -15.34 3.82
C ILE A 124 -7.75 -16.10 2.91
N LEU A 125 -8.80 -16.74 3.45
CA LEU A 125 -9.78 -17.47 2.65
C LEU A 125 -10.47 -16.56 1.62
N LEU A 126 -10.87 -15.36 2.03
CA LEU A 126 -11.43 -14.35 1.13
C LEU A 126 -10.46 -13.93 0.01
N ALA A 127 -9.15 -14.00 0.22
CA ALA A 127 -8.18 -13.71 -0.84
C ALA A 127 -8.11 -14.80 -1.91
N PHE A 128 -8.52 -16.04 -1.59
CA PHE A 128 -8.42 -17.21 -2.48
C PHE A 128 -9.74 -17.61 -3.13
N ILE A 129 -10.88 -17.28 -2.51
CA ILE A 129 -12.21 -17.65 -3.04
C ILE A 129 -12.69 -16.52 -3.94
N PRO A 130 -13.01 -16.75 -5.23
CA PRO A 130 -13.50 -15.71 -6.13
C PRO A 130 -14.97 -15.38 -5.82
N LEU A 131 -15.21 -14.41 -4.93
CA LEU A 131 -16.55 -13.91 -4.58
C LEU A 131 -16.92 -12.65 -5.36
N GLU A 132 -16.38 -12.50 -6.57
CA GLU A 132 -16.52 -11.26 -7.36
C GLU A 132 -17.99 -10.89 -7.56
N HIS A 133 -18.87 -11.84 -7.88
CA HIS A 133 -20.29 -11.57 -8.08
C HIS A 133 -20.97 -10.97 -6.83
N GLN A 134 -20.67 -11.49 -5.64
CA GLN A 134 -21.21 -10.98 -4.38
C GLN A 134 -20.67 -9.57 -4.11
N PHE A 135 -19.38 -9.36 -4.37
CA PHE A 135 -18.75 -8.04 -4.22
C PHE A 135 -19.22 -7.02 -5.26
N GLN A 136 -19.64 -7.44 -6.46
CA GLN A 136 -20.24 -6.52 -7.46
C GLN A 136 -21.55 -5.94 -6.92
N GLN A 137 -22.42 -6.76 -6.31
CA GLN A 137 -23.67 -6.26 -5.71
C GLN A 137 -23.42 -5.24 -4.59
N ILE A 138 -22.42 -5.51 -3.74
CA ILE A 138 -22.00 -4.58 -2.68
C ILE A 138 -21.44 -3.30 -3.29
N LEU A 139 -20.61 -3.43 -4.33
CA LEU A 139 -20.00 -2.30 -5.03
C LEU A 139 -21.07 -1.40 -5.68
N ASP A 140 -22.08 -1.97 -6.33
CA ASP A 140 -23.18 -1.23 -6.96
C ASP A 140 -24.00 -0.40 -5.97
N VAL A 141 -24.24 -0.96 -4.77
CA VAL A 141 -24.91 -0.24 -3.69
C VAL A 141 -23.98 0.84 -3.12
N THR A 142 -22.73 0.47 -2.87
CA THR A 142 -21.76 1.35 -2.22
C THR A 142 -21.35 2.50 -3.14
N ASN A 143 -21.37 2.36 -4.47
CA ASN A 143 -20.99 3.40 -5.43
C ASN A 143 -22.03 4.51 -5.62
N ARG A 144 -23.19 4.43 -4.98
CA ARG A 144 -24.26 5.45 -5.12
C ARG A 144 -23.94 6.78 -4.43
N VAL A 145 -22.99 6.79 -3.51
CA VAL A 145 -22.70 7.91 -2.59
C VAL A 145 -21.25 8.44 -2.68
N PRO A 146 -20.20 7.59 -2.82
CA PRO A 146 -18.82 8.03 -2.77
C PRO A 146 -18.33 8.67 -4.06
N VAL A 147 -17.44 9.66 -3.88
CA VAL A 147 -16.74 10.37 -4.95
C VAL A 147 -15.64 9.50 -5.57
N MET A 148 -14.79 8.90 -4.74
CA MET A 148 -13.75 7.97 -5.20
C MET A 148 -14.20 6.52 -5.01
N ARG A 149 -14.05 5.71 -6.06
CA ARG A 149 -14.65 4.37 -6.15
C ARG A 149 -13.60 3.30 -6.39
N ALA A 150 -13.91 2.07 -5.97
CA ALA A 150 -13.17 0.90 -6.40
C ALA A 150 -13.36 0.69 -7.91
N ILE A 151 -12.29 0.25 -8.58
CA ILE A 151 -12.27 0.03 -10.04
C ILE A 151 -13.18 -1.13 -10.41
N ASN A 152 -13.21 -2.18 -9.60
CA ASN A 152 -14.02 -3.38 -9.78
C ASN A 152 -14.27 -4.08 -8.44
N ALA A 153 -15.15 -5.08 -8.45
CA ALA A 153 -15.44 -5.87 -7.26
C ALA A 153 -14.22 -6.64 -6.74
N PHE A 154 -13.35 -7.10 -7.64
CA PHE A 154 -12.10 -7.76 -7.28
C PHE A 154 -11.22 -6.88 -6.37
N GLN A 155 -11.11 -5.57 -6.68
CA GLN A 155 -10.42 -4.62 -5.81
C GLN A 155 -11.09 -4.55 -4.44
N LEU A 156 -12.41 -4.43 -4.39
CA LEU A 156 -13.15 -4.31 -3.13
C LEU A 156 -12.99 -5.57 -2.26
N GLU A 157 -13.04 -6.73 -2.88
CA GLU A 157 -12.77 -8.04 -2.27
C GLU A 157 -11.37 -8.09 -1.67
N CYS A 158 -10.34 -7.70 -2.44
CA CYS A 158 -8.96 -7.62 -1.97
C CYS A 158 -8.78 -6.64 -0.81
N GLN A 159 -9.47 -5.50 -0.84
CA GLN A 159 -9.43 -4.51 0.24
C GLN A 159 -10.05 -5.07 1.53
N VAL A 160 -11.21 -5.73 1.45
CA VAL A 160 -11.85 -6.36 2.61
C VAL A 160 -10.98 -7.47 3.16
N SER A 161 -10.44 -8.33 2.30
CA SER A 161 -9.47 -9.36 2.70
C SER A 161 -8.26 -8.76 3.41
N ALA A 162 -7.65 -7.70 2.84
CA ALA A 162 -6.50 -7.02 3.44
C ALA A 162 -6.81 -6.43 4.82
N VAL A 163 -8.00 -5.84 5.00
CA VAL A 163 -8.45 -5.33 6.31
C VAL A 163 -8.58 -6.47 7.33
N PHE A 164 -9.17 -7.59 6.93
CA PHE A 164 -9.32 -8.77 7.80
C PHE A 164 -7.97 -9.36 8.19
N ILE A 165 -7.05 -9.49 7.24
CA ILE A 165 -5.67 -9.94 7.51
C ILE A 165 -4.96 -8.98 8.47
N PHE A 166 -5.04 -7.68 8.21
CA PHE A 166 -4.39 -6.65 9.03
C PHE A 166 -4.92 -6.65 10.48
N LEU A 167 -6.25 -6.65 10.65
CA LEU A 167 -6.88 -6.72 11.97
C LEU A 167 -6.61 -8.08 12.66
N GLY A 168 -6.59 -9.16 11.88
CA GLY A 168 -6.24 -10.50 12.37
C GLY A 168 -4.85 -10.55 12.97
N VAL A 169 -3.84 -9.98 12.28
CA VAL A 169 -2.47 -9.83 12.81
C VAL A 169 -2.44 -8.92 14.04
N LEU A 170 -3.21 -7.84 14.05
CA LEU A 170 -3.23 -6.89 15.18
C LEU A 170 -3.76 -7.55 16.47
N PHE A 171 -4.80 -8.38 16.36
CA PHE A 171 -5.43 -9.03 17.52
C PHE A 171 -4.77 -10.37 17.89
N CYS A 172 -4.14 -11.07 16.95
CA CYS A 172 -3.45 -12.33 17.22
C CYS A 172 -2.00 -12.09 17.69
N LYS A 173 -1.74 -12.29 19.00
CA LYS A 173 -0.39 -12.15 19.56
C LYS A 173 0.63 -13.05 18.85
N GLY A 174 0.28 -14.31 18.57
CA GLY A 174 1.18 -15.25 17.90
C GLY A 174 1.59 -14.79 16.50
N ALA A 175 0.64 -14.31 15.70
CA ALA A 175 0.93 -13.78 14.36
C ALA A 175 1.83 -12.53 14.43
N ARG A 176 1.55 -11.61 15.37
CA ARG A 176 2.40 -10.43 15.59
C ARG A 176 3.81 -10.80 16.01
N ASP A 177 3.96 -11.73 16.95
CA ASP A 177 5.27 -12.16 17.45
C ASP A 177 6.07 -12.87 16.33
N LEU A 178 5.42 -13.71 15.53
CA LEU A 178 6.01 -14.34 14.35
C LEU A 178 6.49 -13.30 13.32
N LEU A 179 5.66 -12.33 12.97
CA LEU A 179 6.00 -11.25 12.02
C LEU A 179 7.01 -10.23 12.59
N SER A 180 7.18 -10.21 13.91
CA SER A 180 8.21 -9.39 14.58
C SER A 180 9.56 -10.10 14.67
N SER A 181 9.66 -11.36 14.24
CA SER A 181 10.91 -12.09 14.20
C SER A 181 11.88 -11.56 13.14
N ARG A 182 13.15 -11.97 13.22
CA ARG A 182 14.24 -11.40 12.41
C ARG A 182 14.02 -11.55 10.89
N ILE A 183 13.49 -12.70 10.45
CA ILE A 183 13.37 -13.00 9.01
C ILE A 183 12.26 -12.16 8.35
N PRO A 184 10.99 -12.15 8.84
CA PRO A 184 9.95 -11.29 8.29
C PRO A 184 10.30 -9.80 8.37
N GLN A 185 10.95 -9.35 9.45
CA GLN A 185 11.43 -7.96 9.57
C GLN A 185 12.53 -7.63 8.55
N TRP A 186 13.39 -8.58 8.22
CA TRP A 186 14.39 -8.39 7.16
C TRP A 186 13.74 -8.37 5.78
N LEU A 187 12.83 -9.30 5.50
CA LEU A 187 12.05 -9.31 4.26
C LEU A 187 11.24 -8.02 4.08
N GLY A 188 10.62 -7.52 5.17
CA GLY A 188 9.89 -6.25 5.17
C GLY A 188 10.77 -5.03 4.90
N LYS A 189 12.08 -5.08 5.19
CA LYS A 189 13.01 -3.99 4.84
C LYS A 189 13.31 -3.95 3.35
N ILE A 190 13.40 -5.11 2.70
CA ILE A 190 13.72 -5.21 1.27
C ILE A 190 12.47 -5.33 0.39
N SER A 191 11.28 -5.40 0.97
CA SER A 191 10.03 -5.71 0.26
C SER A 191 9.72 -4.70 -0.84
N PHE A 192 9.88 -3.41 -0.56
CA PHE A 192 9.68 -2.36 -1.57
C PHE A 192 10.68 -2.47 -2.73
N SER A 193 11.95 -2.72 -2.39
CA SER A 193 12.99 -2.94 -3.40
C SER A 193 12.72 -4.18 -4.26
N LEU A 194 12.32 -5.28 -3.62
CA LEU A 194 11.93 -6.52 -4.28
C LEU A 194 10.71 -6.32 -5.17
N TYR A 195 9.70 -5.57 -4.69
CA TYR A 195 8.49 -5.24 -5.42
C TYR A 195 8.80 -4.48 -6.72
N LEU A 196 9.74 -3.53 -6.70
CA LEU A 196 10.13 -2.81 -7.90
C LEU A 196 10.95 -3.64 -8.89
N THR A 197 11.78 -4.58 -8.41
CA THR A 197 12.74 -5.28 -9.27
C THR A 197 12.25 -6.63 -9.78
N HIS A 198 11.38 -7.33 -9.04
CA HIS A 198 11.03 -8.73 -9.35
C HIS A 198 10.36 -8.89 -10.72
N PHE A 199 9.50 -7.96 -11.13
CA PHE A 199 8.72 -8.10 -12.36
C PHE A 199 9.61 -8.07 -13.60
N ALA A 200 10.57 -7.16 -13.66
CA ALA A 200 11.56 -7.09 -14.73
C ALA A 200 12.40 -8.38 -14.81
N ILE A 201 12.78 -8.95 -13.67
CA ILE A 201 13.55 -10.20 -13.59
C ILE A 201 12.71 -11.39 -14.07
N LEU A 202 11.44 -11.46 -13.66
CA LEU A 202 10.50 -12.50 -14.05
C LEU A 202 10.31 -12.53 -15.56
N LEU A 203 10.06 -11.36 -16.17
CA LEU A 203 9.83 -11.24 -17.61
C LEU A 203 11.10 -11.38 -18.48
N THR A 204 12.28 -11.31 -17.87
CA THR A 204 13.56 -11.47 -18.58
C THR A 204 14.20 -12.80 -18.25
N LEU A 205 14.92 -12.88 -17.13
CA LEU A 205 15.64 -14.07 -16.69
C LEU A 205 14.69 -15.24 -16.43
N GLY A 206 13.53 -15.01 -15.80
CA GLY A 206 12.54 -16.05 -15.54
C GLY A 206 12.04 -16.72 -16.82
N CYS A 207 11.62 -15.91 -17.80
CA CYS A 207 11.23 -16.39 -19.13
C CYS A 207 12.38 -17.09 -19.87
N ALA A 208 13.60 -16.53 -19.83
CA ALA A 208 14.76 -17.13 -20.49
C ALA A 208 15.10 -18.53 -19.92
N VAL A 209 15.12 -18.65 -18.58
CA VAL A 209 15.36 -19.93 -17.89
C VAL A 209 14.24 -20.92 -18.20
N PHE A 210 12.98 -20.47 -18.21
CA PHE A 210 11.85 -21.31 -18.54
C PHE A 210 11.99 -21.87 -19.96
N SER A 211 12.22 -21.02 -20.97
CA SER A 211 12.41 -21.42 -22.36
C SER A 211 13.59 -22.37 -22.55
N TRP A 212 14.71 -22.14 -21.85
CA TRP A 212 15.87 -23.02 -21.90
C TRP A 212 15.60 -24.38 -21.24
N ALA A 213 14.81 -24.41 -20.16
CA ALA A 213 14.51 -25.63 -19.41
C ALA A 213 13.31 -26.41 -19.96
N GLN A 214 12.48 -25.81 -20.83
CA GLN A 214 11.31 -26.44 -21.45
C GLN A 214 11.60 -27.83 -22.07
N PRO A 215 12.71 -28.04 -22.81
CA PRO A 215 13.02 -29.34 -23.40
C PRO A 215 13.23 -30.46 -22.38
N PHE A 216 13.54 -30.14 -21.12
CA PHE A 216 13.74 -31.09 -20.03
C PHE A 216 12.45 -31.37 -19.24
N GLY A 217 11.30 -30.88 -19.73
CA GLY A 217 9.98 -31.08 -19.14
C GLY A 217 9.42 -29.82 -18.47
N TYR A 218 8.10 -29.67 -18.56
CA TYR A 218 7.39 -28.49 -18.07
C TYR A 218 7.62 -28.22 -16.58
N MET A 219 7.52 -29.25 -15.73
CA MET A 219 7.73 -29.10 -14.27
C MET A 219 9.16 -28.69 -13.94
N THR A 220 10.15 -29.26 -14.64
CA THR A 220 11.56 -28.87 -14.51
C THR A 220 11.74 -27.40 -14.83
N ALA A 221 11.11 -26.93 -15.91
CA ALA A 221 11.18 -25.53 -16.32
C ALA A 221 10.47 -24.59 -15.34
N VAL A 222 9.31 -24.94 -14.80
CA VAL A 222 8.60 -24.15 -13.78
C VAL A 222 9.44 -24.02 -12.51
N ILE A 223 9.98 -25.14 -12.02
CA ILE A 223 10.80 -25.15 -10.79
C ILE A 223 12.09 -24.36 -11.01
N ALA A 224 12.77 -24.55 -12.16
CA ALA A 224 13.99 -23.84 -12.49
C ALA A 224 13.75 -22.33 -12.63
N SER A 225 12.74 -21.91 -13.40
CA SER A 225 12.43 -20.50 -13.62
C SER A 225 12.00 -19.80 -12.34
N THR A 226 11.17 -20.44 -11.53
CA THR A 226 10.70 -19.89 -10.25
C THR A 226 11.86 -19.77 -9.26
N SER A 227 12.67 -20.82 -9.10
CA SER A 227 13.77 -20.83 -8.13
C SER A 227 14.87 -19.83 -8.50
N ILE A 228 15.28 -19.81 -9.78
CA ILE A 228 16.30 -18.88 -10.27
C ILE A 228 15.76 -17.46 -10.27
N GLY A 229 14.53 -17.24 -10.76
CA GLY A 229 13.89 -15.93 -10.78
C GLY A 229 13.68 -15.32 -9.39
N LEU A 230 13.21 -16.11 -8.43
CA LEU A 230 13.06 -15.69 -7.03
C LEU A 230 14.42 -15.36 -6.39
N THR A 231 15.42 -16.23 -6.59
CA THR A 231 16.77 -16.02 -6.06
C THR A 231 17.39 -14.75 -6.63
N ALA A 232 17.32 -14.56 -7.95
CA ALA A 232 17.81 -13.35 -8.61
C ALA A 232 17.07 -12.10 -8.11
N SER A 233 15.75 -12.18 -7.92
CA SER A 233 14.94 -11.07 -7.38
C SER A 233 15.38 -10.68 -5.97
N LEU A 234 15.60 -11.65 -5.08
CA LEU A 234 16.12 -11.40 -3.73
C LEU A 234 17.54 -10.83 -3.76
N LEU A 235 18.43 -11.39 -4.60
CA LEU A 235 19.81 -10.94 -4.73
C LEU A 235 19.92 -9.51 -5.25
N ILE A 236 19.05 -9.11 -6.18
CA ILE A 236 19.00 -7.76 -6.74
C ILE A 236 18.29 -6.77 -5.79
N ALA A 237 17.29 -7.22 -5.04
CA ALA A 237 16.58 -6.37 -4.08
C ALA A 237 17.49 -5.86 -2.96
N VAL A 238 18.48 -6.63 -2.51
CA VAL A 238 19.40 -6.24 -1.42
C VAL A 238 20.28 -5.02 -1.77
N PRO A 239 21.04 -5.00 -2.88
CA PRO A 239 21.81 -3.82 -3.28
C PRO A 239 20.89 -2.66 -3.64
N PHE A 240 19.73 -2.91 -4.28
CA PHE A 240 18.76 -1.86 -4.56
C PHE A 240 18.27 -1.18 -3.27
N TYR A 241 17.93 -1.96 -2.25
CA TYR A 241 17.57 -1.46 -0.92
C TYR A 241 18.71 -0.62 -0.31
N LYS A 242 19.93 -1.12 -0.36
CA LYS A 242 21.08 -0.47 0.28
C LYS A 242 21.45 0.85 -0.39
N TYR A 243 21.46 0.89 -1.72
CA TYR A 243 22.00 2.01 -2.48
C TYR A 243 20.94 3.01 -2.94
N VAL A 244 19.72 2.55 -3.23
CA VAL A 244 18.62 3.41 -3.71
C VAL A 244 17.69 3.76 -2.56
N ASP A 245 16.97 2.78 -2.02
CA ASP A 245 15.88 3.01 -1.07
C ASP A 245 16.37 3.67 0.24
N ARG A 246 17.33 3.01 0.92
CA ARG A 246 17.88 3.52 2.18
C ARG A 246 18.57 4.87 2.02
N THR A 247 19.19 5.12 0.87
CA THR A 247 19.84 6.40 0.57
C THR A 247 18.80 7.51 0.41
N SER A 248 17.72 7.26 -0.33
CA SER A 248 16.60 8.20 -0.50
C SER A 248 15.96 8.59 0.84
N ILE A 249 15.71 7.61 1.72
CA ILE A 249 15.21 7.86 3.08
C ILE A 249 16.19 8.71 3.89
N ARG A 250 17.50 8.43 3.79
CA ARG A 250 18.53 9.19 4.50
C ARG A 250 18.60 10.65 4.02
N ILE A 251 18.51 10.87 2.71
CA ILE A 251 18.50 12.22 2.12
C ILE A 251 17.25 12.98 2.59
N SER A 252 16.07 12.36 2.51
CA SER A 252 14.81 12.96 2.97
C SER A 252 14.87 13.39 4.45
N ARG A 253 15.40 12.53 5.32
CA ARG A 253 15.57 12.86 6.75
C ARG A 253 16.52 14.04 6.99
N ARG A 254 17.60 14.15 6.22
CA ARG A 254 18.54 15.28 6.34
C ARG A 254 17.87 16.60 5.98
N VAL A 255 17.08 16.63 4.91
CA VAL A 255 16.33 17.83 4.49
C VAL A 255 15.31 18.24 5.56
N ALA A 256 14.58 17.27 6.13
CA ALA A 256 13.62 17.54 7.20
C ALA A 256 14.29 18.10 8.47
N GLN A 257 15.44 17.57 8.87
CA GLN A 257 16.19 18.04 10.05
C GLN A 257 16.79 19.44 9.87
N TYR A 258 17.23 19.77 8.66
CA TYR A 258 17.77 21.09 8.34
C TYR A 258 16.71 22.20 8.55
N ARG A 259 15.44 21.89 8.25
CA ARG A 259 14.31 22.83 8.39
C ARG A 259 13.92 23.09 9.86
N HIS A 260 14.18 22.15 10.77
CA HIS A 260 13.90 22.31 12.21
C HIS A 260 14.98 23.10 12.96
N HIS A 261 16.21 23.20 12.44
CA HIS A 261 17.27 24.01 13.08
C HIS A 261 17.10 25.52 12.83
N GLY A 262 16.16 25.94 11.96
CA GLY A 262 15.85 27.34 11.69
C GLY A 262 14.58 27.87 12.37
N SER A 263 13.92 27.10 13.25
CA SER A 263 12.73 27.57 13.98
C SER A 263 12.74 26.99 15.40
N PRO A 264 12.85 27.82 16.46
CA PRO A 264 12.76 27.33 17.82
C PRO A 264 11.32 26.86 18.07
N VAL A 265 11.09 25.56 17.99
CA VAL A 265 9.83 24.96 18.43
C VAL A 265 9.78 25.08 19.95
N ASN A 266 9.01 26.05 20.44
CA ASN A 266 8.77 26.25 21.87
C ASN A 266 8.07 24.99 22.42
N ARG A 267 8.79 24.20 23.23
CA ARG A 267 8.32 22.93 23.82
C ARG A 267 7.23 23.10 24.89
N GLN A 268 6.83 24.32 25.23
CA GLN A 268 5.91 24.58 26.34
C GLN A 268 4.44 24.22 26.10
N SER A 269 4.03 23.79 24.91
CA SER A 269 2.62 23.40 24.66
C SER A 269 2.34 21.90 24.79
N MET A 270 3.26 21.09 25.34
CA MET A 270 3.11 19.63 25.42
C MET A 270 2.44 19.12 26.71
N GLU A 271 2.05 20.00 27.65
CA GLU A 271 1.48 19.59 28.95
C GLU A 271 0.09 20.18 29.26
N ARG A 272 -0.81 20.35 28.28
CA ARG A 272 -2.23 20.60 28.59
C ARG A 272 -3.16 19.79 27.70
#